data_AF-A0A1X1L198-F1
#
_entry.id   AF-A0A1X1L198-F1
#
_cell.length_a   1.000
_cell.length_b   1.000
_cell.length_c   1.000
_cell.angle_alpha   90.00
_cell.angle_beta   90.00
_cell.angle_gamma   90.00
#
_symmetry.space_group_name_H-M   'P 1'
#
loop_
_entity.id
_entity.type
_entity.pdbx_description
1 polymer ?
#
loop_
_entity_poly.entity_id
_entity_poly.type
_entity_poly.pdbx_seq_one_letter_code
_entity_poly.pdbx_strand_id
1 'polypeptide(L)'
;MKIQELIERYEKFKASKKKLTSVDLVLKDLRSLDEPEPLPFKLKDVVRRIRGFDPTTQTRWLNDILKELGDDYGLMKYRSGYEQGKLEGEWVGNQLKDADKIRQELNKPVIPQFVAEIIEYYKKQNATLYDALREKNFNKQYSEWLLNEQDAYDKVARAWLDGYEVEKEKQYLVKLKGLCRNHETLNREKHSNKWLFSDREENSLYGTHHTRKELEDAGFGEVFNSPVFEVVEVE
;
A
#
# COMPACT_ATOMS: atom_id res chain seq x y z
N MET A 1 -31.33 50.16 -34.85
CA MET A 1 -30.89 51.55 -35.10
C MET A 1 -31.62 52.46 -34.11
N LYS A 2 -30.97 53.42 -33.45
CA LYS A 2 -31.65 54.23 -32.43
C LYS A 2 -32.53 55.30 -33.09
N ILE A 3 -33.68 55.61 -32.48
CA ILE A 3 -34.65 56.60 -33.02
C ILE A 3 -33.98 57.94 -33.35
N GLN A 4 -33.05 58.41 -32.50
CA GLN A 4 -32.29 59.64 -32.72
C GLN A 4 -31.47 59.65 -34.02
N GLU A 5 -30.83 58.53 -34.38
CA GLU A 5 -30.00 58.42 -35.59
C GLU A 5 -30.86 58.47 -36.86
N LEU A 6 -32.06 57.88 -36.78
CA LEU A 6 -33.05 57.89 -37.86
C LEU A 6 -33.56 59.32 -38.09
N ILE A 7 -33.86 60.06 -37.01
CA ILE A 7 -34.28 61.47 -37.06
C ILE A 7 -33.20 62.33 -37.72
N GLU A 8 -31.94 62.27 -37.27
CA GLU A 8 -30.84 63.05 -37.86
C GLU A 8 -30.64 62.76 -39.35
N ARG A 9 -30.76 61.48 -39.74
CA ARG A 9 -30.65 61.06 -41.14
C ARG A 9 -31.73 61.71 -41.99
N TYR A 10 -32.98 61.73 -41.52
CA TYR A 10 -34.08 62.35 -42.25
C TYR A 10 -34.03 63.88 -42.24
N GLU A 11 -33.51 64.53 -41.19
CA GLU A 11 -33.25 65.97 -41.19
C GLU A 11 -32.21 66.38 -42.24
N LYS A 12 -31.12 65.61 -42.36
CA LYS A 12 -30.11 65.81 -43.43
C LYS A 12 -30.72 65.62 -44.82
N PHE A 13 -31.59 64.63 -45.00
CA PHE A 13 -32.32 64.44 -46.26
C PHE A 13 -33.27 65.60 -46.57
N LYS A 14 -34.01 66.11 -45.58
CA LYS A 14 -34.90 67.28 -45.73
C LYS A 14 -34.12 68.53 -46.15
N ALA A 15 -32.94 68.77 -45.57
CA ALA A 15 -32.08 69.90 -45.92
C ALA A 15 -31.56 69.84 -47.37
N SER A 16 -31.39 68.63 -47.93
CA SER A 16 -30.82 68.43 -49.26
C SER A 16 -31.73 68.80 -50.45
N LYS A 17 -32.99 69.22 -50.20
CA LYS A 17 -34.01 69.61 -51.22
C LYS A 17 -34.24 68.62 -52.37
N LYS A 18 -33.70 67.39 -52.30
CA LYS A 18 -34.00 66.33 -53.26
C LYS A 18 -35.47 65.93 -53.08
N LYS A 19 -36.24 65.94 -54.19
CA LYS A 19 -37.64 65.52 -54.26
C LYS A 19 -37.80 64.21 -53.48
N LEU A 20 -38.77 64.18 -52.57
CA LEU A 20 -39.14 63.08 -51.67
C LEU A 20 -39.04 61.72 -52.37
N THR A 21 -37.88 61.06 -52.30
CA THR A 21 -37.70 59.73 -52.86
C THR A 21 -38.27 58.71 -51.89
N SER A 22 -39.44 58.24 -52.30
CA SER A 22 -40.22 57.09 -51.84
C SER A 22 -40.55 57.00 -50.35
N VAL A 23 -41.84 57.17 -50.06
CA VAL A 23 -42.50 56.76 -48.81
C VAL A 23 -42.13 55.31 -48.41
N ASP A 24 -41.76 54.45 -49.37
CA ASP A 24 -41.33 53.08 -49.10
C ASP A 24 -40.03 52.99 -48.30
N LEU A 25 -39.10 53.95 -48.46
CA LEU A 25 -37.87 53.99 -47.67
C LEU A 25 -38.17 54.34 -46.21
N VAL A 26 -39.08 55.30 -46.01
CA VAL A 26 -39.55 55.69 -44.67
C VAL A 26 -40.29 54.53 -44.01
N LEU A 27 -41.18 53.85 -44.75
CA LEU A 27 -41.91 52.69 -44.25
C LEU A 27 -40.98 51.51 -43.94
N LYS A 28 -39.93 51.27 -44.73
CA LYS A 28 -38.93 50.23 -44.47
C LYS A 28 -38.18 50.49 -43.16
N ASP A 29 -37.72 51.72 -42.97
CA ASP A 29 -36.98 52.12 -41.77
C ASP A 29 -37.88 52.10 -40.52
N LEU A 30 -39.14 52.54 -40.63
CA LEU A 30 -40.12 52.46 -39.53
C LEU A 30 -40.47 51.01 -39.17
N ARG A 31 -40.62 50.10 -40.15
CA ARG A 31 -40.85 48.66 -39.89
C ARG A 31 -39.69 48.04 -39.11
N SER A 32 -38.45 48.47 -39.34
CA SER A 32 -37.29 48.01 -38.55
C SER A 32 -37.27 48.49 -37.09
N LEU A 33 -38.13 49.43 -36.72
CA LEU A 33 -38.33 49.86 -35.32
C LEU A 33 -39.44 49.04 -34.61
N ASP A 34 -40.30 48.38 -35.38
CA ASP A 34 -41.39 47.53 -34.88
C ASP A 34 -40.95 46.06 -34.74
N GLU A 35 -39.74 45.72 -35.19
CA GLU A 35 -39.07 44.48 -34.81
C GLU A 35 -38.57 44.61 -33.36
N PRO A 36 -39.21 43.96 -32.37
CA PRO A 36 -38.75 44.05 -30.99
C PRO A 36 -37.34 43.49 -30.89
N GLU A 37 -36.41 44.23 -30.28
CA GLU A 37 -35.13 43.68 -29.87
C GLU A 37 -35.42 42.40 -29.04
N PRO A 38 -34.90 41.23 -29.44
CA PRO A 38 -35.19 40.00 -28.71
C PRO A 38 -34.67 40.17 -27.29
N LEU A 39 -35.59 40.22 -26.31
CA LEU A 39 -35.30 40.23 -24.88
C LEU A 39 -34.18 39.22 -24.58
N PRO A 40 -33.20 39.54 -23.70
CA PRO A 40 -32.14 38.60 -23.38
C PRO A 40 -32.77 37.34 -22.78
N PHE A 41 -32.76 36.25 -23.56
CA PHE A 41 -33.31 34.96 -23.19
C PHE A 41 -32.63 34.48 -21.90
N LYS A 42 -33.37 34.42 -20.78
CA LYS A 42 -32.78 34.13 -19.46
C LYS A 42 -32.62 32.63 -19.28
N LEU A 43 -31.57 32.20 -18.57
CA LEU A 43 -31.31 30.78 -18.26
C LEU A 43 -32.53 30.05 -17.70
N LYS A 44 -33.31 30.72 -16.85
CA LYS A 44 -34.54 30.16 -16.26
C LYS A 44 -35.59 29.75 -17.31
N ASP A 45 -35.64 30.46 -18.44
CA ASP A 45 -36.60 30.18 -19.51
C ASP A 45 -36.16 28.96 -20.34
N VAL A 46 -34.85 28.79 -20.56
CA VAL A 46 -34.26 27.57 -21.14
C VAL A 46 -34.56 26.35 -20.26
N VAL A 47 -34.25 26.46 -18.96
CA VAL A 47 -34.42 25.36 -18.00
C VAL A 47 -35.89 24.96 -17.86
N ARG A 48 -36.81 25.93 -17.83
CA ARG A 48 -38.25 25.68 -17.80
C ARG A 48 -38.71 24.90 -19.03
N ARG A 49 -38.19 25.22 -20.21
CA ARG A 49 -38.54 24.53 -21.46
C ARG A 49 -38.01 23.09 -21.48
N ILE A 50 -36.76 22.88 -21.05
CA ILE A 50 -36.16 21.54 -20.97
C ILE A 50 -36.94 20.66 -19.98
N ARG A 51 -37.28 21.19 -18.80
CA ARG A 51 -38.08 20.45 -17.79
C ARG A 51 -39.45 19.98 -18.28
N GLY A 52 -39.99 20.60 -19.33
CA GLY A 52 -41.25 20.20 -19.95
C GLY A 52 -41.16 18.95 -20.82
N PHE A 53 -39.95 18.46 -21.12
CA PHE A 53 -39.74 17.24 -21.89
C PHE A 53 -39.72 15.97 -21.01
N ASP A 54 -39.86 14.80 -21.62
CA ASP A 54 -39.61 13.53 -20.95
C ASP A 54 -38.12 13.35 -20.57
N PRO A 55 -37.78 12.49 -19.61
CA PRO A 55 -36.40 12.33 -19.12
C PRO A 55 -35.36 12.01 -20.21
N THR A 56 -35.74 11.23 -21.24
CA THR A 56 -34.84 10.86 -22.34
C THR A 56 -34.55 12.07 -23.21
N THR A 57 -35.59 12.82 -23.57
CA THR A 57 -35.46 14.07 -24.33
C THR A 57 -34.71 15.14 -23.53
N GLN A 58 -34.96 15.27 -22.23
CA GLN A 58 -34.20 16.17 -21.35
C GLN A 58 -32.69 15.89 -21.42
N THR A 59 -32.31 14.62 -21.33
CA THR A 59 -30.91 14.19 -21.40
C THR A 59 -30.29 14.50 -22.77
N ARG A 60 -31.02 14.25 -23.86
CA ARG A 60 -30.55 14.56 -25.22
C ARG A 60 -30.30 16.05 -25.40
N TRP A 61 -31.27 16.89 -25.01
CA TRP A 61 -31.13 18.35 -25.10
C TRP A 61 -29.99 18.88 -24.24
N LEU A 62 -29.77 18.34 -23.05
CA LEU A 62 -28.64 18.74 -22.21
C LEU A 62 -27.30 18.44 -22.88
N ASN A 63 -27.15 17.24 -23.46
CA ASN A 63 -25.94 16.84 -24.17
C ASN A 63 -25.70 17.67 -25.43
N ASP A 64 -26.75 17.92 -26.22
CA ASP A 64 -26.66 18.74 -27.43
C ASP A 64 -26.28 20.20 -27.09
N ILE A 65 -26.86 20.77 -26.02
CA ILE A 65 -26.48 22.11 -25.54
C ILE A 65 -25.02 22.15 -25.10
N LEU A 66 -24.55 21.15 -24.35
CA LEU A 66 -23.15 21.09 -23.91
C LEU A 66 -22.19 20.97 -25.10
N LYS A 67 -22.57 20.22 -26.14
CA LYS A 67 -21.81 20.10 -27.39
C LYS A 67 -21.73 21.42 -28.15
N GLU A 68 -22.86 22.13 -28.31
CA GLU A 68 -22.92 23.42 -28.98
C GLU A 68 -22.14 24.52 -28.24
N LEU A 69 -22.09 24.45 -26.90
CA LEU A 69 -21.27 25.35 -26.07
C LEU A 69 -19.77 25.02 -26.10
N GLY A 70 -19.39 23.95 -26.79
CA GLY A 70 -18.02 23.46 -26.95
C GLY A 70 -17.79 22.17 -26.18
N ASP A 71 -17.22 21.17 -26.88
CA ASP A 71 -16.93 19.82 -26.34
C ASP A 71 -16.14 19.86 -25.01
N ASP A 72 -15.32 20.90 -24.82
CA ASP A 72 -14.53 21.11 -23.61
C ASP A 72 -15.40 21.27 -22.35
N TYR A 73 -16.60 21.87 -22.45
CA TYR A 73 -17.47 22.08 -21.28
C TYR A 73 -18.14 20.79 -20.80
N GLY A 74 -18.55 19.94 -21.74
CA GLY A 74 -19.03 18.59 -21.44
C GLY A 74 -17.94 17.73 -20.82
N LEU A 75 -16.73 17.77 -21.40
CA LEU A 75 -15.56 17.04 -20.90
C LEU A 75 -15.06 17.56 -19.54
N MET A 76 -15.13 18.86 -19.27
CA MET A 76 -14.61 19.48 -18.03
C MET A 76 -15.25 18.90 -16.76
N LYS A 77 -16.56 18.65 -16.75
CA LYS A 77 -17.23 18.06 -15.58
C LYS A 77 -16.78 16.63 -15.31
N TYR A 78 -16.66 15.82 -16.36
CA TYR A 78 -16.23 14.43 -16.23
C TYR A 78 -14.72 14.34 -15.98
N ARG A 79 -13.93 15.24 -16.55
CA ARG A 79 -12.47 15.31 -16.38
C ARG A 79 -12.10 15.70 -14.96
N SER A 80 -12.75 16.71 -14.37
CA SER A 80 -12.46 17.07 -12.97
C SER A 80 -12.75 15.93 -12.01
N GLY A 81 -13.89 15.24 -12.16
CA GLY A 81 -14.22 14.09 -11.32
C GLY A 81 -13.30 12.88 -11.57
N TYR A 82 -12.95 12.62 -12.83
CA TYR A 82 -12.02 11.55 -13.19
C TYR A 82 -10.60 11.80 -12.68
N GLU A 83 -10.05 13.00 -12.86
CA GLU A 83 -8.72 13.36 -12.35
C GLU A 83 -8.70 13.36 -10.82
N GLN A 84 -9.76 13.84 -10.16
CA GLN A 84 -9.89 13.75 -8.71
C GLN A 84 -9.90 12.28 -8.25
N GLY A 85 -10.74 11.43 -8.87
CA GLY A 85 -10.80 10.01 -8.54
C GLY A 85 -9.48 9.27 -8.81
N LYS A 86 -8.74 9.67 -9.86
CA LYS A 86 -7.40 9.15 -10.16
C LYS A 86 -6.39 9.54 -9.09
N LEU A 87 -6.37 10.81 -8.67
CA LEU A 87 -5.49 11.30 -7.61
C LEU A 87 -5.81 10.65 -6.25
N GLU A 88 -7.08 10.58 -5.87
CA GLU A 88 -7.52 9.91 -4.65
C GLU A 88 -7.21 8.41 -4.71
N GLY A 89 -7.46 7.76 -5.84
CA GLY A 89 -7.14 6.35 -6.06
C GLY A 89 -5.65 6.06 -5.99
N GLU A 90 -4.80 6.92 -6.57
CA GLU A 90 -3.34 6.81 -6.48
C GLU A 90 -2.85 7.03 -5.05
N TRP A 91 -3.42 8.01 -4.34
CA TRP A 91 -3.11 8.28 -2.94
C TRP A 91 -3.46 7.10 -2.03
N VAL A 92 -4.69 6.57 -2.12
CA VAL A 92 -5.11 5.37 -1.38
C VAL A 92 -4.25 4.16 -1.77
N GLY A 93 -3.95 4.00 -3.06
CA GLY A 93 -3.09 2.93 -3.54
C GLY A 93 -1.68 2.97 -2.94
N ASN A 94 -1.11 4.16 -2.76
CA ASN A 94 0.19 4.33 -2.12
C ASN A 94 0.13 4.04 -0.61
N GLN A 95 -0.92 4.51 0.09
CA GLN A 95 -1.11 4.17 1.51
C GLN A 95 -1.25 2.67 1.75
N LEU A 96 -1.93 1.94 0.84
CA LEU A 96 -2.07 0.49 0.93
C LEU A 96 -0.73 -0.25 0.73
N LYS A 97 0.13 0.22 -0.17
CA LYS A 97 1.48 -0.34 -0.35
C LYS A 97 2.33 -0.16 0.91
N ASP A 98 2.28 1.02 1.51
CA ASP A 98 2.99 1.29 2.76
C ASP A 98 2.48 0.40 3.90
N ALA A 99 1.15 0.23 3.99
CA ALA A 99 0.54 -0.66 4.96
C ALA A 99 0.94 -2.13 4.74
N ASP A 100 1.01 -2.62 3.50
CA ASP A 100 1.43 -3.98 3.19
C ASP A 100 2.91 -4.22 3.53
N LYS A 101 3.77 -3.25 3.22
CA LYS A 101 5.19 -3.30 3.60
C LYS A 101 5.36 -3.35 5.13
N ILE A 102 4.66 -2.49 5.87
CA ILE A 102 4.67 -2.49 7.34
C ILE A 102 4.15 -3.83 7.87
N ARG A 103 3.10 -4.38 7.26
CA ARG A 103 2.54 -5.68 7.65
C ARG A 103 3.54 -6.82 7.44
N GLN A 104 4.28 -6.83 6.34
CA GLN A 104 5.34 -7.82 6.07
C GLN A 104 6.49 -7.68 7.06
N GLU A 105 6.91 -6.45 7.40
CA GLU A 105 7.96 -6.22 8.39
C GLU A 105 7.55 -6.63 9.81
N LEU A 106 6.31 -6.34 10.23
CA LEU A 106 5.82 -6.63 11.59
C LEU A 106 5.39 -8.09 11.80
N ASN A 107 5.02 -8.82 10.75
CA ASN A 107 4.49 -10.19 10.87
C ASN A 107 5.48 -11.25 10.38
N LYS A 108 6.78 -11.00 10.50
CA LYS A 108 7.79 -12.02 10.24
C LYS A 108 7.59 -13.18 11.20
N PRO A 109 7.47 -14.41 10.71
CA PRO A 109 7.40 -15.58 11.58
C PRO A 109 8.72 -15.76 12.32
N VAL A 110 8.62 -16.11 13.59
CA VAL A 110 9.75 -16.63 14.37
C VAL A 110 9.87 -18.12 14.06
N ILE A 111 11.04 -18.53 13.59
CA ILE A 111 11.33 -19.94 13.23
C ILE A 111 12.61 -20.43 13.94
N PRO A 112 12.74 -21.74 14.22
CA PRO A 112 13.97 -22.29 14.75
C PRO A 112 15.16 -22.13 13.78
N GLN A 113 16.36 -22.05 14.34
CA GLN A 113 17.62 -21.92 13.59
C GLN A 113 17.80 -23.00 12.51
N PHE A 114 17.50 -24.27 12.81
CA PHE A 114 17.63 -25.35 11.83
C PHE A 114 16.65 -25.21 10.64
N VAL A 115 15.49 -24.56 10.84
CA VAL A 115 14.53 -24.27 9.75
C VAL A 115 15.08 -23.15 8.86
N ALA A 116 15.66 -22.10 9.48
CA ALA A 116 16.34 -21.03 8.76
C ALA A 116 17.46 -21.57 7.87
N GLU A 117 18.28 -22.48 8.40
CA GLU A 117 19.37 -23.14 7.66
C GLU A 117 18.86 -23.91 6.43
N ILE A 118 17.75 -24.64 6.56
CA ILE A 118 17.10 -25.33 5.43
C ILE A 118 16.63 -24.31 4.37
N ILE A 119 15.93 -23.25 4.78
CA ILE A 119 15.44 -22.21 3.86
C ILE A 119 16.59 -21.58 3.09
N GLU A 120 17.66 -21.17 3.78
CA GLU A 120 18.83 -20.54 3.16
C GLU A 120 19.58 -21.50 2.23
N TYR A 121 19.70 -22.77 2.61
CA TYR A 121 20.30 -23.79 1.75
C TYR A 121 19.56 -23.90 0.42
N TYR A 122 18.24 -24.06 0.45
CA TYR A 122 17.44 -24.20 -0.78
C TYR A 122 17.37 -22.90 -1.60
N LYS A 123 17.31 -21.73 -0.96
CA LYS A 123 17.40 -20.43 -1.67
C LYS A 123 18.74 -20.27 -2.40
N LYS A 124 19.87 -20.64 -1.78
CA LYS A 124 21.19 -20.59 -2.42
C LYS A 124 21.30 -21.50 -3.64
N GLN A 125 20.56 -22.61 -3.65
CA GLN A 125 20.49 -23.52 -4.80
C GLN A 125 19.47 -23.09 -5.87
N ASN A 126 18.84 -21.92 -5.71
CA ASN A 126 17.77 -21.44 -6.57
C ASN A 126 16.60 -22.44 -6.70
N ALA A 127 16.33 -23.18 -5.62
CA ALA A 127 15.25 -24.14 -5.54
C ALA A 127 13.92 -23.47 -5.15
N THR A 128 12.82 -24.21 -5.21
CA THR A 128 11.49 -23.71 -4.90
C THR A 128 11.11 -23.93 -3.44
N LEU A 129 10.06 -23.23 -2.97
CA LEU A 129 9.46 -23.50 -1.65
C LEU A 129 9.03 -24.98 -1.52
N TYR A 130 8.57 -25.59 -2.60
CA TYR A 130 8.20 -27.00 -2.59
C TYR A 130 9.39 -27.91 -2.25
N ASP A 131 10.57 -27.62 -2.78
CA ASP A 131 11.79 -28.39 -2.50
C ASP A 131 12.18 -28.27 -1.02
N ALA A 132 12.13 -27.05 -0.46
CA ALA A 132 12.39 -26.81 0.95
C ALA A 132 11.37 -27.51 1.87
N LEU A 133 10.09 -27.57 1.50
CA LEU A 133 9.07 -28.32 2.24
C LEU A 133 9.24 -29.84 2.12
N ARG A 134 9.82 -30.32 1.01
CA ARG A 134 10.11 -31.74 0.79
C ARG A 134 11.27 -32.25 1.64
N GLU A 135 12.10 -31.36 2.20
CA GLU A 135 13.21 -31.68 3.11
C GLU A 135 12.76 -32.55 4.31
N LYS A 136 11.49 -32.46 4.72
CA LYS A 136 10.91 -33.31 5.78
C LYS A 136 11.05 -34.82 5.54
N ASN A 137 11.24 -35.23 4.29
CA ASN A 137 11.44 -36.64 3.94
C ASN A 137 12.87 -37.13 4.23
N PHE A 138 13.81 -36.21 4.44
CA PHE A 138 15.23 -36.48 4.65
C PHE A 138 15.70 -36.01 6.03
N ASN A 139 15.08 -34.97 6.58
CA ASN A 139 15.39 -34.41 7.88
C ASN A 139 14.28 -34.73 8.89
N LYS A 140 14.58 -35.65 9.83
CA LYS A 140 13.65 -36.08 10.87
C LYS A 140 13.25 -34.94 11.82
N GLN A 141 14.19 -34.11 12.25
CA GLN A 141 13.92 -32.97 13.13
C GLN A 141 12.96 -31.98 12.47
N TYR A 142 13.15 -31.69 11.18
CA TYR A 142 12.26 -30.82 10.43
C TYR A 142 10.88 -31.43 10.20
N SER A 143 10.81 -32.74 9.93
CA SER A 143 9.55 -33.47 9.84
C SER A 143 8.75 -33.40 11.15
N GLU A 144 9.41 -33.67 12.28
CA GLU A 144 8.80 -33.61 13.60
C GLU A 144 8.33 -32.21 13.94
N TRP A 145 9.14 -31.18 13.66
CA TRP A 145 8.74 -29.80 13.89
C TRP A 145 7.53 -29.40 13.03
N LEU A 146 7.52 -29.72 11.74
CA LEU A 146 6.39 -29.43 10.85
C LEU A 146 5.07 -30.08 11.28
N LEU A 147 5.12 -31.21 11.98
CA LEU A 147 3.94 -31.96 12.43
C LEU A 147 3.42 -31.51 13.80
N ASN A 148 4.30 -31.00 14.66
CA ASN A 148 3.97 -30.70 16.05
C ASN A 148 3.86 -29.20 16.35
N GLU A 149 4.51 -28.35 15.55
CA GLU A 149 4.46 -26.90 15.72
C GLU A 149 3.19 -26.32 15.06
N GLN A 150 2.52 -25.40 15.77
CA GLN A 150 1.32 -24.75 15.26
C GLN A 150 1.66 -23.90 14.02
N ASP A 151 0.88 -24.10 12.96
CA ASP A 151 1.00 -23.38 11.68
C ASP A 151 2.41 -23.46 11.06
N ALA A 152 3.17 -24.52 11.34
CA ALA A 152 4.55 -24.66 10.92
C ALA A 152 4.74 -24.50 9.40
N TYR A 153 3.84 -25.08 8.60
CA TYR A 153 3.86 -24.94 7.14
C TYR A 153 3.66 -23.48 6.70
N ASP A 154 2.75 -22.76 7.35
CA ASP A 154 2.51 -21.34 7.07
C ASP A 154 3.68 -20.47 7.53
N LYS A 155 4.32 -20.83 8.65
CA LYS A 155 5.55 -20.17 9.12
C LYS A 155 6.66 -20.33 8.09
N VAL A 156 6.88 -21.53 7.54
CA VAL A 156 7.88 -21.75 6.50
C VAL A 156 7.54 -20.98 5.22
N ALA A 157 6.28 -21.00 4.78
CA ALA A 157 5.85 -20.28 3.58
C ALA A 157 6.04 -18.76 3.73
N ARG A 158 5.66 -18.19 4.89
CA ARG A 158 5.88 -16.77 5.19
C ARG A 158 7.36 -16.44 5.33
N ALA A 159 8.13 -17.28 6.02
CA ALA A 159 9.58 -17.13 6.14
C ALA A 159 10.27 -17.11 4.76
N TRP A 160 9.78 -17.93 3.83
CA TRP A 160 10.28 -18.00 2.48
C TRP A 160 10.02 -16.71 1.70
N LEU A 161 8.81 -16.15 1.78
CA LEU A 161 8.38 -14.98 1.00
C LEU A 161 8.77 -13.64 1.64
N ASP A 162 8.45 -13.48 2.93
CA ASP A 162 8.48 -12.21 3.65
C ASP A 162 9.74 -12.08 4.54
N GLY A 163 10.53 -13.14 4.64
CA GLY A 163 11.64 -13.27 5.59
C GLY A 163 11.17 -13.72 6.97
N TYR A 164 12.12 -13.88 7.90
CA TYR A 164 11.86 -14.46 9.22
C TYR A 164 12.75 -13.85 10.30
N GLU A 165 12.36 -14.09 11.54
CA GLU A 165 13.23 -13.95 12.70
C GLU A 165 13.61 -15.34 13.20
N VAL A 166 14.85 -15.49 13.67
CA VAL A 166 15.31 -16.75 14.25
C VAL A 166 14.98 -16.74 15.73
N GLU A 167 14.33 -17.81 16.20
CA GLU A 167 14.14 -18.07 17.62
C GLU A 167 15.51 -18.10 18.31
N LYS A 168 15.72 -17.22 19.29
CA LYS A 168 16.95 -17.23 20.07
C LYS A 168 17.12 -18.62 20.69
N GLU A 169 18.21 -19.30 20.34
CA GLU A 169 18.51 -20.59 20.95
C GLU A 169 18.65 -20.41 22.46
N LYS A 170 17.85 -21.16 23.21
CA LYS A 170 17.94 -21.21 24.67
C LYS A 170 19.35 -21.62 25.06
N GLN A 171 19.98 -20.79 25.88
CA GLN A 171 21.29 -21.10 26.44
C GLN A 171 21.13 -21.56 27.88
N TYR A 172 22.05 -22.39 28.33
CA TYR A 172 22.02 -23.00 29.64
C TYR A 172 23.34 -22.74 30.37
N LEU A 173 23.21 -22.36 31.63
CA LEU A 173 24.29 -22.37 32.60
C LEU A 173 24.24 -23.71 33.35
N VAL A 174 25.31 -24.49 33.25
CA VAL A 174 25.41 -25.81 33.91
C VAL A 174 26.36 -25.71 35.09
N LYS A 175 25.90 -26.15 36.26
CA LYS A 175 26.69 -26.23 37.48
C LYS A 175 26.70 -27.62 38.07
N LEU A 176 27.82 -28.05 38.63
CA LEU A 176 27.92 -29.27 39.42
C LEU A 176 27.65 -28.96 40.90
N LYS A 177 26.66 -29.64 41.49
CA LYS A 177 26.29 -29.44 42.90
C LYS A 177 27.37 -29.95 43.84
N GLY A 178 27.53 -29.26 44.97
CA GLY A 178 28.44 -29.66 46.04
C GLY A 178 29.90 -29.25 45.84
N LEU A 179 30.23 -28.50 44.77
CA LEU A 179 31.53 -27.86 44.59
C LEU A 179 31.57 -26.46 45.22
N CYS A 180 32.78 -25.94 45.43
CA CYS A 180 32.99 -24.54 45.79
C CYS A 180 32.52 -23.62 44.66
N ARG A 181 31.98 -22.44 44.99
CA ARG A 181 31.41 -21.49 44.01
C ARG A 181 32.33 -21.15 42.84
N ASN A 182 33.64 -21.11 43.09
CA ASN A 182 34.67 -20.80 42.11
C ASN A 182 35.11 -22.01 41.25
N HIS A 183 34.46 -23.16 41.38
CA HIS A 183 34.75 -24.37 40.61
C HIS A 183 33.49 -25.13 40.20
N GLU A 184 32.30 -24.53 40.35
CA GLU A 184 31.03 -25.23 40.12
C GLU A 184 30.53 -25.13 38.68
N THR A 185 30.99 -24.14 37.89
CA THR A 185 30.40 -23.81 36.59
C THR A 185 31.13 -24.51 35.45
N LEU A 186 30.37 -25.14 34.54
CA LEU A 186 30.89 -25.76 33.32
C LEU A 186 31.16 -24.69 32.24
N ASN A 187 32.44 -24.46 31.98
CA ASN A 187 32.90 -23.48 31.01
C ASN A 187 33.55 -24.16 29.80
N ARG A 188 33.50 -23.48 28.65
CA ARG A 188 34.18 -23.88 27.41
C ARG A 188 35.22 -22.84 27.02
N GLU A 189 36.46 -23.25 26.87
CA GLU A 189 37.50 -22.41 26.27
C GLU A 189 37.22 -22.23 24.77
N LYS A 190 37.06 -20.98 24.33
CA LYS A 190 36.60 -20.61 22.98
C LYS A 190 37.58 -21.01 21.88
N HIS A 191 38.89 -21.05 22.16
CA HIS A 191 39.92 -21.36 21.16
C HIS A 191 40.17 -22.86 20.99
N SER A 192 40.30 -23.59 22.11
CA SER A 192 40.61 -25.02 22.06
C SER A 192 39.38 -25.94 22.09
N ASN A 193 38.19 -25.39 22.35
CA ASN A 193 36.95 -26.12 22.61
C ASN A 193 37.07 -27.14 23.76
N LYS A 194 37.99 -26.91 24.70
CA LYS A 194 38.10 -27.71 25.92
C LYS A 194 37.11 -27.25 26.97
N TRP A 195 36.53 -28.21 27.67
CA TRP A 195 35.56 -28.00 28.72
C TRP A 195 36.20 -28.19 30.09
N LEU A 196 35.85 -27.34 31.05
CA LEU A 196 36.38 -27.38 32.41
C LEU A 196 35.36 -26.86 33.42
N PHE A 197 35.52 -27.28 34.68
CA PHE A 197 34.78 -26.71 35.80
C PHE A 197 35.63 -25.63 36.47
N SER A 198 35.12 -24.39 36.50
CA SER A 198 35.79 -23.25 37.14
C SER A 198 34.77 -22.22 37.62
N ASP A 199 35.25 -21.03 38.02
CA ASP A 199 34.39 -19.91 38.35
C ASP A 199 33.64 -19.47 37.09
N ARG A 200 32.50 -18.79 37.26
CA ARG A 200 31.74 -18.25 36.14
C ARG A 200 32.52 -17.10 35.51
N GLU A 201 33.31 -17.40 34.49
CA GLU A 201 34.13 -16.44 33.76
C GLU A 201 33.64 -16.28 32.32
N GLU A 202 32.66 -15.41 32.08
CA GLU A 202 32.30 -15.05 30.71
C GLU A 202 33.26 -13.97 30.22
N ASN A 203 34.17 -14.32 29.31
CA ASN A 203 35.16 -13.39 28.78
C ASN A 203 35.61 -13.78 27.36
N SER A 204 36.67 -13.17 26.83
CA SER A 204 37.17 -13.49 25.47
C SER A 204 37.72 -14.92 25.33
N LEU A 205 38.13 -15.55 26.44
CA LEU A 205 38.71 -16.89 26.46
C LEU A 205 37.66 -17.97 26.77
N TYR A 206 36.69 -17.68 27.63
CA TYR A 206 35.73 -18.67 28.12
C TYR A 206 34.29 -18.27 27.82
N GLY A 207 33.49 -19.27 27.45
CA GLY A 207 32.02 -19.19 27.40
C GLY A 207 31.41 -19.98 28.56
N THR A 208 30.42 -19.39 29.21
CA THR A 208 29.72 -19.96 30.39
C THR A 208 28.28 -20.39 30.07
N HIS A 209 27.74 -19.94 28.95
CA HIS A 209 26.40 -20.28 28.48
C HIS A 209 26.50 -21.10 27.21
N HIS A 210 25.79 -22.22 27.18
CA HIS A 210 25.89 -23.19 26.10
C HIS A 210 24.51 -23.58 25.61
N THR A 211 24.37 -23.80 24.32
CA THR A 211 23.12 -24.32 23.77
C THR A 211 22.99 -25.80 24.14
N ARG A 212 21.76 -26.33 24.13
CA ARG A 212 21.54 -27.76 24.38
C ARG A 212 22.36 -28.64 23.44
N LYS A 213 22.43 -28.25 22.16
CA LYS A 213 23.20 -28.95 21.13
C LYS A 213 24.70 -28.94 21.44
N GLU A 214 25.26 -27.81 21.86
CA GLU A 214 26.68 -27.75 22.25
C GLU A 214 27.01 -28.68 23.43
N LEU A 215 26.10 -28.79 24.40
CA LEU A 215 26.25 -29.71 25.52
C LEU A 215 26.14 -31.17 25.07
N GLU A 216 25.16 -31.50 24.24
CA GLU A 216 24.96 -32.86 23.70
C GLU A 216 26.15 -33.29 22.83
N ASP A 217 26.61 -32.44 21.91
CA ASP A 217 27.76 -32.69 21.03
C ASP A 217 29.07 -32.87 21.83
N ALA A 218 29.19 -32.20 22.97
CA ALA A 218 30.35 -32.31 23.88
C ALA A 218 30.24 -33.49 24.87
N GLY A 219 29.17 -34.29 24.83
CA GLY A 219 28.96 -35.43 25.73
C GLY A 219 28.37 -35.07 27.10
N PHE A 220 27.90 -33.83 27.28
CA PHE A 220 27.20 -33.34 28.47
C PHE A 220 25.67 -33.41 28.36
N GLY A 221 25.10 -34.18 27.44
CA GLY A 221 23.64 -34.31 27.29
C GLY A 221 22.91 -34.79 28.55
N GLU A 222 23.57 -35.59 29.40
CA GLU A 222 22.99 -36.14 30.63
C GLU A 222 22.78 -35.09 31.75
N VAL A 223 23.33 -33.87 31.60
CA VAL A 223 23.19 -32.82 32.63
C VAL A 223 21.73 -32.43 32.87
N PHE A 224 20.87 -32.59 31.86
CA PHE A 224 19.44 -32.27 31.95
C PHE A 224 18.63 -33.31 32.75
N ASN A 225 19.13 -34.54 32.89
CA ASN A 225 18.42 -35.65 33.54
C ASN A 225 19.07 -36.08 34.86
N SER A 226 20.17 -35.44 35.24
CA SER A 226 21.00 -35.90 36.35
C SER A 226 20.81 -35.02 37.59
N PRO A 227 20.58 -35.62 38.77
CA PRO A 227 20.35 -34.87 40.00
C PRO A 227 21.61 -34.14 40.51
N VAL A 228 22.80 -34.52 40.04
CA VAL A 228 24.08 -33.91 40.47
C VAL A 228 24.34 -32.56 39.80
N PHE A 229 23.62 -32.23 38.72
CA PHE A 229 23.75 -30.95 38.04
C PHE A 229 22.59 -30.00 38.42
N GLU A 230 22.90 -28.71 38.37
CA GLU A 230 21.94 -27.62 38.34
C GLU A 230 22.05 -26.98 36.95
N VAL A 231 20.94 -26.97 36.21
CA VAL A 231 20.87 -26.40 34.86
C VAL A 231 19.88 -25.24 34.89
N VAL A 232 20.37 -24.05 34.55
CA VAL A 232 19.58 -22.82 34.53
C VAL A 232 19.49 -22.32 33.10
N GLU A 233 18.27 -22.21 32.58
CA GLU A 233 18.01 -21.54 31.29
C GLU A 233 18.29 -20.03 31.45
N VAL A 234 19.03 -19.46 30.51
CA VAL A 234 19.38 -18.03 30.47
C VAL A 234 18.93 -17.43 29.13
N GLU A 235 18.53 -16.16 29.15
CA GLU A 235 18.09 -15.37 27.97
C GLU A 235 19.24 -14.65 27.24
#